data_AF-A0A383UMX9-F1
#
_entry.id   AF-A0A383UMX9-F1
#
_cell.length_a   1.000
_cell.length_b   1.000
_cell.length_c   1.000
_cell.angle_alpha   90.00
_cell.angle_beta   90.00
_cell.angle_gamma   90.00
#
_symmetry.space_group_name_H-M   'P 1'
#
loop_
_entity.id
_entity.type
_entity.pdbx_description
1 polymer ?
#
loop_
_entity_poly.entity_id
_entity_poly.type
_entity_poly.pdbx_seq_one_letter_code
_entity_poly.pdbx_strand_id
1 'polypeptide(L)'
;MSGSPPDVSGEKQDNAAGDTTEDTKARYIIACDDCEEKFRSKKEVENHCRLSGHLAFSEIPNDPTDERNTLTEEEKAARLELTQEKVPLTEEEKAAKLEELRIKSRERKAKQAIIDLEEQRKNEKIRRKSTKEVQDAKEDLARQEQMKIAAKKRQEKLDDIAAKKRVQEKIAADREARRLRMEASQAQREGRPTPAKSPTIPETANKSPAPISTVKDARLRLVTAGGTLTKTFPAETTLFEVGQQIELEVGGPITSFTTTYPKKTLTGNIDFGMTLKEAGLLPSAVLIVA
;
A
#
# COMPACT_ATOMS: atom_id res chain seq x y z
N MET A 1 21.26 -29.95 41.23
CA MET A 1 21.37 -29.69 39.78
C MET A 1 21.02 -28.22 39.57
N SER A 2 21.89 -27.25 39.92
CA SER A 2 23.04 -26.73 39.14
C SER A 2 22.63 -26.23 37.75
N GLY A 3 22.57 -24.91 37.59
CA GLY A 3 22.34 -24.26 36.29
C GLY A 3 22.13 -22.76 36.41
N SER A 4 23.14 -22.02 36.88
CA SER A 4 23.22 -20.55 36.74
C SER A 4 23.38 -20.17 35.25
N PRO A 5 22.74 -19.10 34.77
CA PRO A 5 23.04 -18.55 33.45
C PRO A 5 24.37 -17.76 33.47
N PRO A 6 25.15 -17.76 32.38
CA PRO A 6 26.43 -17.08 32.32
C PRO A 6 26.28 -15.56 32.17
N ASP A 7 27.05 -14.84 32.98
CA ASP A 7 27.40 -13.43 32.83
C ASP A 7 28.04 -13.19 31.46
N VAL A 8 27.36 -12.42 30.60
CA VAL A 8 27.98 -11.82 29.40
C VAL A 8 28.44 -10.43 29.81
N SER A 9 29.71 -10.35 30.19
CA SER A 9 30.49 -9.12 30.29
C SER A 9 30.58 -8.48 28.90
N GLY A 10 29.70 -7.53 28.62
CA GLY A 10 29.80 -6.65 27.46
C GLY A 10 30.94 -5.66 27.68
N GLU A 11 32.13 -6.00 27.16
CA GLU A 11 33.20 -5.04 26.93
C GLU A 11 32.67 -3.91 26.04
N LYS A 12 32.42 -2.77 26.67
CA LYS A 12 32.18 -1.50 25.97
C LYS A 12 33.53 -1.07 25.40
N GLN A 13 33.80 -1.47 24.17
CA GLN A 13 34.87 -0.88 23.38
C GLN A 13 34.48 0.56 23.09
N ASP A 14 35.06 1.46 23.88
CA ASP A 14 35.12 2.88 23.56
C ASP A 14 35.99 3.03 22.30
N ASN A 15 35.35 2.99 21.13
CA ASN A 15 35.97 3.36 19.86
C ASN A 15 36.17 4.89 19.83
N ALA A 16 37.18 5.34 20.57
CA ALA A 16 37.91 6.56 20.28
C ALA A 16 38.78 6.31 19.02
N ALA A 17 38.14 6.26 17.85
CA ALA A 17 38.84 6.36 16.59
C ALA A 17 39.16 7.83 16.36
N GLY A 18 40.41 8.18 16.65
CA GLY A 18 40.99 9.49 16.43
C GLY A 18 40.72 10.01 15.03
N ASP A 19 40.14 11.20 15.01
CA ASP A 19 40.07 12.09 13.88
C ASP A 19 41.50 12.59 13.57
N THR A 20 42.25 11.78 12.83
CA THR A 20 43.53 12.17 12.24
C THR A 20 43.49 11.87 10.76
N THR A 21 42.90 12.78 10.00
CA THR A 21 43.32 13.08 8.63
C THR A 21 43.15 14.57 8.48
N GLU A 22 44.15 15.36 8.85
CA GLU A 22 44.93 16.10 7.85
C GLU A 22 44.03 16.61 6.71
N ASP A 23 43.43 17.78 6.96
CA ASP A 23 42.86 18.70 5.97
C ASP A 23 43.97 19.09 4.97
N THR A 24 44.31 18.15 4.10
CA THR A 24 45.07 18.42 2.90
C THR A 24 44.12 19.13 1.96
N LYS A 25 44.23 20.47 1.93
CA LYS A 25 43.73 21.40 0.92
C LYS A 25 43.35 20.67 -0.38
N ALA A 26 42.10 20.24 -0.47
CA ALA A 26 41.66 19.36 -1.55
C ALA A 26 41.85 20.11 -2.86
N ARG A 27 42.69 19.56 -3.75
CA ARG A 27 43.03 20.13 -5.06
C ARG A 27 41.83 20.24 -6.00
N TYR A 28 40.70 19.67 -5.61
CA TYR A 28 39.44 19.59 -6.34
C TYR A 28 38.26 19.70 -5.37
N ILE A 29 37.20 20.40 -5.78
CA ILE A 29 35.90 20.51 -5.12
C ILE A 29 34.90 19.69 -5.95
N ILE A 30 34.00 18.96 -5.29
CA ILE A 30 32.96 18.18 -5.97
C ILE A 30 31.70 19.03 -6.02
N ALA A 31 31.19 19.36 -7.21
CA ALA A 31 29.96 20.12 -7.38
C ALA A 31 28.82 19.22 -7.84
N CYS A 32 27.62 19.41 -7.31
CA CYS A 32 26.41 18.74 -7.81
C CYS A 32 25.90 19.44 -9.07
N ASP A 33 25.69 18.70 -10.16
CA ASP A 33 25.25 19.29 -11.43
C ASP A 33 23.76 19.69 -11.42
N ASP A 34 22.98 19.10 -10.50
CA ASP A 34 21.54 19.35 -10.38
C ASP A 34 21.22 20.60 -9.54
N CYS A 35 22.09 20.97 -8.59
CA CYS A 35 21.84 22.09 -7.66
C CYS A 35 23.04 23.00 -7.40
N GLU A 36 24.15 22.80 -8.10
CA GLU A 36 25.38 23.60 -8.05
C GLU A 36 26.06 23.70 -6.68
N GLU A 37 25.65 22.85 -5.73
CA GLU A 37 26.17 22.84 -4.37
C GLU A 37 27.56 22.19 -4.34
N LYS A 38 28.50 22.82 -3.63
CA LYS A 38 29.93 22.50 -3.66
C LYS A 38 30.36 21.81 -2.38
N PHE A 39 30.98 20.65 -2.53
CA PHE A 39 31.37 19.77 -1.43
C PHE A 39 32.89 19.63 -1.38
N ARG A 40 33.42 19.62 -0.15
CA ARG A 40 34.86 19.49 0.11
C ARG A 40 35.27 18.05 0.39
N SER A 41 34.31 17.19 0.72
CA SER A 41 34.57 15.79 1.02
C SER A 41 33.53 14.85 0.42
N LYS A 42 33.94 13.60 0.18
CA LYS A 42 33.03 12.54 -0.29
C LYS A 42 31.89 12.24 0.70
N LYS A 43 32.12 12.44 2.01
CA LYS A 43 31.08 12.26 3.05
C LYS A 43 29.97 13.30 2.93
N GLU A 44 30.30 14.53 2.54
CA GLU A 44 29.29 15.58 2.30
C GLU A 44 28.46 15.28 1.06
N VAL A 45 29.09 14.78 -0.01
CA VAL A 45 28.41 14.32 -1.23
C VAL A 45 27.42 13.18 -0.92
N GLU A 46 27.82 12.21 -0.12
CA GLU A 46 26.95 11.09 0.29
C GLU A 46 25.73 11.57 1.09
N ASN A 47 25.93 12.51 2.01
CA ASN A 47 24.82 13.11 2.75
C ASN A 47 23.88 13.91 1.84
N HIS A 48 24.42 14.69 0.90
CA HIS A 48 23.63 15.43 -0.08
C HIS A 48 22.84 14.49 -1.00
N CYS A 49 23.46 13.41 -1.48
CA CYS A 49 22.78 12.37 -2.24
C CYS A 49 21.61 11.78 -1.43
N ARG A 50 21.79 11.54 -0.13
CA ARG A 50 20.75 10.97 0.74
C ARG A 50 19.60 11.95 1.01
N LEU A 51 19.90 13.24 1.09
CA LEU A 51 18.93 14.28 1.45
C LEU A 51 18.19 14.82 0.21
N SER A 52 18.92 15.04 -0.88
CA SER A 52 18.45 15.72 -2.08
C SER A 52 18.15 14.75 -3.23
N GLY A 53 18.66 13.52 -3.19
CA GLY A 53 18.44 12.51 -4.24
C GLY A 53 19.19 12.76 -5.55
N HIS A 54 20.11 13.74 -5.57
CA HIS A 54 20.92 14.09 -6.74
C HIS A 54 22.11 13.13 -6.86
N LEU A 55 22.36 12.66 -8.09
CA LEU A 55 23.36 11.62 -8.37
C LEU A 55 24.46 12.09 -9.33
N ALA A 56 24.31 13.25 -9.97
CA ALA A 56 25.28 13.81 -10.91
C ALA A 56 26.21 14.80 -10.20
N PHE A 57 27.52 14.51 -10.26
CA PHE A 57 28.56 15.35 -9.66
C PHE A 57 29.76 15.50 -10.58
N SER A 58 30.28 16.73 -10.65
CA SER A 58 31.47 17.09 -11.40
C SER A 58 32.62 17.52 -10.48
N GLU A 59 33.83 17.05 -10.78
CA GLU A 59 35.03 17.44 -10.04
C GLU A 59 35.60 18.73 -10.67
N ILE A 60 35.57 19.82 -9.92
CA ILE A 60 36.07 21.13 -10.33
C ILE A 60 37.44 21.35 -9.67
N PRO A 61 38.50 21.74 -10.42
CA PRO A 61 39.78 22.13 -9.84
C PRO A 61 39.61 23.24 -8.80
N ASN A 62 40.17 23.03 -7.61
CA ASN A 62 40.18 24.02 -6.54
C ASN A 62 41.43 24.88 -6.70
N ASP A 63 41.36 25.88 -7.58
CA ASP A 63 42.46 26.81 -7.77
C ASP A 63 42.68 27.66 -6.50
N PRO A 64 43.87 27.62 -5.87
CA PRO A 64 44.12 28.33 -4.62
C PRO A 64 44.18 29.86 -4.75
N THR A 65 43.97 30.40 -5.95
CA THR A 65 44.05 31.83 -6.27
C THR A 65 42.71 32.56 -6.13
N ASP A 66 41.66 31.90 -5.63
CA ASP A 66 40.39 32.56 -5.33
C ASP A 66 40.57 33.41 -4.05
N GLU A 67 40.74 34.73 -4.25
CA GLU A 67 41.01 35.81 -3.28
C GLU A 67 39.97 35.91 -2.14
N ARG A 68 38.98 35.01 -2.08
CA ARG A 68 37.89 35.01 -1.09
C ARG A 68 38.19 34.28 0.22
N ASN A 69 39.30 33.54 0.33
CA ASN A 69 39.65 32.85 1.57
C ASN A 69 41.03 33.22 2.13
N THR A 70 41.71 34.19 1.52
CA THR A 70 42.74 34.98 2.18
C THR A 70 42.05 36.17 2.84
N LEU A 71 41.60 35.99 4.09
CA LEU A 71 41.38 37.15 4.96
C LEU A 71 42.67 37.97 4.88
N THR A 72 42.57 39.16 4.28
CA THR A 72 43.72 40.05 4.09
C THR A 72 44.35 40.25 5.46
N GLU A 73 45.67 40.36 5.51
CA GLU A 73 46.39 40.68 6.76
C GLU A 73 45.81 41.95 7.41
N GLU A 74 45.19 42.83 6.61
CA GLU A 74 44.41 44.00 7.02
C GLU A 74 43.07 43.68 7.70
N GLU A 75 42.30 42.67 7.26
CA GLU A 75 41.08 42.24 7.98
C GLU A 75 41.40 41.49 9.28
N LYS A 76 42.51 40.73 9.29
CA LYS A 76 43.03 40.11 10.51
C LYS A 76 43.56 41.15 11.48
N ALA A 77 44.29 42.16 10.98
CA ALA A 77 44.76 43.30 11.76
C ALA A 77 43.59 44.14 12.28
N ALA A 78 42.56 44.41 11.46
CA ALA A 78 41.34 45.09 11.89
C ALA A 78 40.59 44.28 12.95
N ARG A 79 40.56 42.93 12.85
CA ARG A 79 39.98 42.07 13.90
C ARG A 79 40.83 42.07 15.17
N LEU A 80 42.15 42.22 15.07
CA LEU A 80 43.07 42.38 16.20
C LEU A 80 42.95 43.78 16.84
N GLU A 81 42.74 44.83 16.07
CA GLU A 81 42.50 46.20 16.54
C GLU A 81 41.12 46.34 17.20
N LEU A 82 40.07 45.73 16.62
CA LEU A 82 38.75 45.60 17.25
C LEU A 82 38.77 44.76 18.54
N THR A 83 39.79 43.91 18.73
CA THR A 83 40.02 43.24 20.03
C THR A 83 40.83 44.07 21.02
N GLN A 84 41.61 45.06 20.57
CA GLN A 84 42.42 45.93 21.41
C GLN A 84 41.69 47.24 21.80
N GLU A 85 40.72 47.69 21.01
CA GLU A 85 39.90 48.89 21.28
C GLU A 85 38.64 48.60 22.13
N LYS A 86 38.50 47.38 22.65
CA LYS A 86 37.69 47.20 23.86
C LYS A 86 38.49 47.76 25.02
N VAL A 87 38.30 49.06 25.25
CA VAL A 87 38.62 49.75 26.50
C VAL A 87 38.37 48.76 27.64
N PRO A 88 39.37 48.46 28.49
CA PRO A 88 39.15 47.54 29.58
C PRO A 88 38.06 48.17 30.46
N LEU A 89 36.83 47.68 30.32
CA LEU A 89 35.74 48.00 31.25
C LEU A 89 36.34 47.93 32.63
N THR A 90 36.14 48.99 33.41
CA THR A 90 36.56 49.05 34.80
C THR A 90 36.07 47.78 35.51
N GLU A 91 36.82 47.29 36.50
CA GLU A 91 36.53 46.01 37.15
C GLU A 91 35.09 45.95 37.70
N GLU A 92 34.53 47.11 38.04
CA GLU A 92 33.15 47.31 38.48
C GLU A 92 32.11 47.12 37.36
N GLU A 93 32.33 47.62 36.14
CA GLU A 93 31.41 47.43 35.02
C GLU A 93 31.41 45.97 34.52
N LYS A 94 32.55 45.28 34.62
CA LYS A 94 32.63 43.84 34.33
C LYS A 94 31.86 43.02 35.37
N ALA A 95 31.96 43.37 36.65
CA ALA A 95 31.20 42.72 37.71
C ALA A 95 29.69 42.90 37.54
N ALA A 96 29.24 44.13 37.25
CA ALA A 96 27.83 44.44 36.99
C ALA A 96 27.27 43.66 35.77
N LYS A 97 28.04 43.59 34.67
CA LYS A 97 27.64 42.85 33.47
C LYS A 97 27.59 41.33 33.71
N LEU A 98 28.45 40.80 34.56
CA LEU A 98 28.46 39.39 34.94
C LEU A 98 27.25 39.04 35.82
N GLU A 99 26.85 39.95 36.72
CA GLU A 99 25.64 39.81 37.51
C GLU A 99 24.37 39.91 36.67
N GLU A 100 24.30 40.86 35.73
CA GLU A 100 23.21 40.96 34.77
C GLU A 100 23.08 39.69 33.92
N LEU A 101 24.19 39.12 33.45
CA LEU A 101 24.21 37.85 32.72
C LEU A 101 23.78 36.67 33.59
N ARG A 102 24.14 36.64 34.88
CA ARG A 102 23.66 35.63 35.84
C ARG A 102 22.16 35.74 36.09
N ILE A 103 21.62 36.96 36.16
CA ILE A 103 20.18 37.21 36.29
C ILE A 103 19.45 36.73 35.03
N LYS A 104 19.89 37.16 33.84
CA LYS A 104 19.33 36.70 32.56
C LYS A 104 19.41 35.18 32.38
N SER A 105 20.49 34.54 32.84
CA SER A 105 20.64 33.08 32.81
C SER A 105 19.65 32.38 33.75
N ARG A 106 19.47 32.91 34.97
CA ARG A 106 18.48 32.39 35.92
C ARG A 106 17.05 32.55 35.39
N GLU A 107 16.71 33.68 34.79
CA GLU A 107 15.41 33.89 34.15
C GLU A 107 15.17 32.95 32.97
N ARG A 108 16.17 32.74 32.10
CA ARG A 108 16.09 31.77 30.99
C ARG A 108 15.90 30.35 31.52
N LYS A 109 16.65 29.95 32.54
CA LYS A 109 16.49 28.62 33.17
C LYS A 109 15.12 28.46 33.83
N ALA A 110 14.60 29.48 34.50
CA ALA A 110 13.27 29.44 35.10
C ALA A 110 12.17 29.30 34.05
N LYS A 111 12.25 30.05 32.94
CA LYS A 111 11.32 29.92 31.81
C LYS A 111 11.40 28.54 31.16
N GLN A 112 12.60 28.03 30.95
CA GLN A 112 12.81 26.69 30.39
C GLN A 112 12.23 25.60 31.30
N ALA A 113 12.42 25.69 32.62
CA ALA A 113 11.88 24.72 33.57
C ALA A 113 10.34 24.66 33.57
N ILE A 114 9.66 25.79 33.31
CA ILE A 114 8.19 25.81 33.17
C ILE A 114 7.77 25.10 31.88
N ILE A 115 8.44 25.38 30.76
CA ILE A 115 8.18 24.74 29.47
C ILE A 115 8.42 23.23 29.56
N ASP A 116 9.56 22.81 30.11
CA ASP A 116 9.93 21.40 30.26
C ASP A 116 8.90 20.64 31.13
N LEU A 117 8.38 21.28 32.18
CA LEU A 117 7.35 20.70 33.04
C LEU A 117 6.00 20.56 32.32
N GLU A 118 5.62 21.52 31.48
CA GLU A 118 4.43 21.42 30.64
C GLU A 118 4.58 20.35 29.55
N GLU A 119 5.74 20.26 28.92
CA GLU A 119 6.05 19.22 27.93
C GLU A 119 6.03 17.83 28.56
N GLN A 120 6.62 17.66 29.74
CA GLN A 120 6.54 16.40 30.50
C GLN A 120 5.09 16.02 30.81
N ARG A 121 4.26 16.98 31.24
CA ARG A 121 2.82 16.75 31.47
C ARG A 121 2.08 16.37 30.19
N LYS A 122 2.41 17.00 29.05
CA LYS A 122 1.81 16.67 27.74
C LYS A 122 2.25 15.27 27.28
N ASN A 123 3.53 14.94 27.40
CA ASN A 123 4.07 13.63 27.03
C ASN A 123 3.47 12.51 27.87
N GLU A 124 3.32 12.71 29.18
CA GLU A 124 2.66 11.75 30.06
C GLU A 124 1.16 11.58 29.70
N LYS A 125 0.46 12.66 29.36
CA LYS A 125 -0.93 12.58 28.87
C LYS A 125 -1.01 11.81 27.55
N ILE A 126 -0.08 12.01 26.62
CA ILE A 126 -0.02 11.29 25.36
C ILE A 126 0.19 9.79 25.62
N ARG A 127 1.13 9.41 26.49
CA ARG A 127 1.37 8.01 26.86
C ARG A 127 0.14 7.33 27.48
N ARG A 128 -0.56 8.03 28.36
CA ARG A 128 -1.81 7.52 28.96
C ARG A 128 -2.92 7.35 27.94
N LYS A 129 -3.11 8.35 27.06
CA LYS A 129 -4.12 8.29 26.00
C LYS A 129 -3.84 7.17 25.01
N SER A 130 -2.60 7.04 24.53
CA SER A 130 -2.25 5.98 23.57
C SER A 130 -2.43 4.59 24.18
N THR A 131 -2.05 4.39 25.44
CA THR A 131 -2.26 3.11 26.14
C THR A 131 -3.74 2.79 26.28
N LYS A 132 -4.57 3.79 26.62
CA LYS A 132 -6.02 3.64 26.70
C LYS A 132 -6.65 3.35 25.34
N GLU A 133 -6.29 4.09 24.30
CA GLU A 133 -6.79 3.88 22.94
C GLU A 133 -6.44 2.47 22.42
N VAL A 134 -5.26 1.94 22.75
CA VAL A 134 -4.88 0.56 22.41
C VAL A 134 -5.73 -0.47 23.17
N GLN A 135 -6.07 -0.21 24.43
CA GLN A 135 -6.95 -1.09 25.20
C GLN A 135 -8.39 -1.05 24.68
N ASP A 136 -8.92 0.15 24.44
CA ASP A 136 -10.27 0.37 23.91
C ASP A 136 -10.39 -0.28 22.51
N ALA A 137 -9.39 -0.09 21.63
CA ALA A 137 -9.37 -0.72 20.31
C ALA A 137 -9.36 -2.25 20.36
N LYS A 138 -8.65 -2.85 21.33
CA LYS A 138 -8.67 -4.30 21.55
C LYS A 138 -10.03 -4.79 22.03
N GLU A 139 -10.67 -4.09 22.96
CA GLU A 139 -12.00 -4.45 23.46
C GLU A 139 -13.06 -4.33 22.34
N ASP A 140 -13.01 -3.26 21.55
CA ASP A 140 -13.94 -3.06 20.44
C ASP A 140 -13.76 -4.12 19.35
N LEU A 141 -12.53 -4.49 19.02
CA LEU A 141 -12.25 -5.58 18.08
C LEU A 141 -12.82 -6.91 18.61
N ALA A 142 -12.58 -7.24 19.87
CA ALA A 142 -13.13 -8.44 20.49
C ALA A 142 -14.68 -8.44 20.51
N ARG A 143 -15.30 -7.29 20.80
CA ARG A 143 -16.77 -7.12 20.77
C ARG A 143 -17.32 -7.30 19.35
N GLN A 144 -16.66 -6.73 18.34
CA GLN A 144 -17.04 -6.91 16.94
C GLN A 144 -16.92 -8.37 16.48
N GLU A 145 -15.86 -9.07 16.88
CA GLU A 145 -15.69 -10.49 16.57
C GLU A 145 -16.80 -11.34 17.20
N GLN A 146 -17.14 -11.10 18.46
CA GLN A 146 -18.24 -11.79 19.13
C GLN A 146 -19.59 -11.52 18.44
N MET A 147 -19.86 -10.26 18.04
CA MET A 147 -21.06 -9.92 17.29
C MET A 147 -21.09 -10.61 15.92
N LYS A 148 -19.97 -10.66 15.20
CA LYS A 148 -19.86 -11.36 13.91
C LYS A 148 -20.09 -12.86 14.07
N ILE A 149 -19.54 -13.49 15.11
CA ILE A 149 -19.76 -14.91 15.40
C ILE A 149 -21.23 -15.17 15.72
N ALA A 150 -21.87 -14.33 16.54
CA ALA A 150 -23.28 -14.46 16.85
C ALA A 150 -24.17 -14.26 15.61
N ALA A 151 -23.84 -13.30 14.74
CA ALA A 151 -24.55 -13.06 13.49
C ALA A 151 -24.41 -14.23 12.51
N LYS A 152 -23.20 -14.75 12.31
CA LYS A 152 -22.94 -15.94 11.47
C LYS A 152 -23.73 -17.15 11.96
N LYS A 153 -23.72 -17.42 13.27
CA LYS A 153 -24.53 -18.52 13.85
C LYS A 153 -26.03 -18.33 13.65
N ARG A 154 -26.54 -17.09 13.65
CA ARG A 154 -27.97 -16.84 13.33
C ARG A 154 -28.24 -17.05 11.85
N GLN A 155 -27.35 -16.61 10.98
CA GLN A 155 -27.47 -16.78 9.54
C GLN A 155 -27.41 -18.26 9.13
N GLU A 156 -26.46 -19.03 9.66
CA GLU A 156 -26.37 -20.48 9.45
C GLU A 156 -27.67 -21.19 9.85
N LYS A 157 -28.25 -20.84 10.99
CA LYS A 157 -29.55 -21.39 11.42
C LYS A 157 -30.69 -21.04 10.45
N LEU A 158 -30.72 -19.81 9.94
CA LEU A 158 -31.74 -19.38 8.97
C LEU A 158 -31.57 -20.08 7.62
N ASP A 159 -30.33 -20.24 7.18
CA ASP A 159 -29.99 -20.93 5.93
C ASP A 159 -30.31 -22.42 6.02
N ASP A 160 -30.07 -23.07 7.17
CA ASP A 160 -30.48 -24.45 7.44
C ASP A 160 -32.00 -24.62 7.39
N ILE A 161 -32.74 -23.68 7.99
CA ILE A 161 -34.21 -23.69 7.93
C ILE A 161 -34.68 -23.48 6.49
N ALA A 162 -34.09 -22.54 5.75
CA ALA A 162 -34.42 -22.28 4.36
C ALA A 162 -34.08 -23.48 3.46
N ALA A 163 -32.95 -24.15 3.69
CA ALA A 163 -32.56 -25.35 2.97
C ALA A 163 -33.54 -26.49 3.22
N LYS A 164 -33.94 -26.73 4.48
CA LYS A 164 -34.97 -27.71 4.83
C LYS A 164 -36.30 -27.39 4.15
N LYS A 165 -36.74 -26.13 4.15
CA LYS A 165 -37.96 -25.69 3.46
C LYS A 165 -37.88 -25.95 1.94
N ARG A 166 -36.78 -25.59 1.29
CA ARG A 166 -36.56 -25.87 -0.15
C ARG A 166 -36.61 -27.36 -0.47
N VAL A 167 -36.07 -28.22 0.39
CA VAL A 167 -36.13 -29.67 0.20
C VAL A 167 -37.56 -30.17 0.40
N GLN A 168 -38.27 -29.68 1.42
CA GLN A 168 -39.67 -30.03 1.65
C GLN A 168 -40.56 -29.61 0.48
N GLU A 169 -40.38 -28.41 -0.07
CA GLU A 169 -41.08 -27.92 -1.26
C GLU A 169 -40.82 -28.79 -2.50
N LYS A 170 -39.56 -29.21 -2.72
CA LYS A 170 -39.21 -30.13 -3.81
C LYS A 170 -39.88 -31.50 -3.65
N ILE A 171 -39.91 -32.05 -2.44
CA ILE A 171 -40.58 -33.32 -2.15
C ILE A 171 -42.10 -33.19 -2.32
N ALA A 172 -42.69 -32.07 -1.89
CA ALA A 172 -44.11 -31.80 -2.07
C ALA A 172 -44.47 -31.69 -3.56
N ALA A 173 -43.69 -30.93 -4.34
CA ALA A 173 -43.87 -30.79 -5.78
C ALA A 173 -43.72 -32.14 -6.52
N ASP A 174 -42.72 -32.96 -6.18
CA ASP A 174 -42.58 -34.30 -6.78
C ASP A 174 -43.73 -35.24 -6.40
N ARG A 175 -44.19 -35.18 -5.13
CA ARG A 175 -45.32 -35.98 -4.67
C ARG A 175 -46.62 -35.58 -5.37
N GLU A 176 -46.85 -34.29 -5.57
CA GLU A 176 -48.01 -33.79 -6.32
C GLU A 176 -47.92 -34.13 -7.80
N ALA A 177 -46.74 -33.97 -8.42
CA ALA A 177 -46.52 -34.38 -9.80
C ALA A 177 -46.76 -35.89 -9.99
N ARG A 178 -46.34 -36.73 -9.04
CA ARG A 178 -46.62 -38.16 -9.05
C ARG A 178 -48.12 -38.44 -8.91
N ARG A 179 -48.81 -37.76 -7.97
CA ARG A 179 -50.27 -37.89 -7.80
C ARG A 179 -51.00 -37.53 -9.10
N LEU A 180 -50.66 -36.40 -9.71
CA LEU A 180 -51.26 -35.95 -10.97
C LEU A 180 -50.98 -36.91 -12.14
N ARG A 181 -49.77 -37.49 -12.22
CA ARG A 181 -49.44 -38.50 -13.24
C ARG A 181 -50.24 -39.78 -13.07
N MET A 182 -50.39 -40.25 -11.83
CA MET A 182 -51.20 -41.44 -11.52
C MET A 182 -52.68 -41.20 -11.84
N GLU A 183 -53.22 -40.06 -11.41
CA GLU A 183 -54.62 -39.67 -11.69
C GLU A 183 -54.86 -39.52 -13.20
N ALA A 184 -53.94 -38.89 -13.94
CA ALA A 184 -54.03 -38.79 -15.39
C ALA A 184 -54.00 -40.18 -16.07
N SER A 185 -53.16 -41.10 -15.60
CA SER A 185 -53.10 -42.47 -16.14
C SER A 185 -54.35 -43.31 -15.80
N GLN A 186 -54.94 -43.10 -14.62
CA GLN A 186 -56.19 -43.75 -14.21
C GLN A 186 -57.38 -43.21 -15.03
N ALA A 187 -57.47 -41.90 -15.22
CA ALA A 187 -58.48 -41.28 -16.06
C ALA A 187 -58.39 -41.76 -17.52
N GLN A 188 -57.18 -41.99 -18.05
CA GLN A 188 -56.97 -42.59 -19.37
C GLN A 188 -57.42 -44.06 -19.44
N ARG A 189 -57.27 -44.83 -18.36
CA ARG A 189 -57.74 -46.24 -18.30
C ARG A 189 -59.25 -46.37 -18.12
N GLU A 190 -59.88 -45.47 -17.38
CA GLU A 190 -61.33 -45.44 -17.14
C GLU A 190 -62.11 -44.82 -18.32
N GLY A 191 -61.45 -44.51 -19.44
CA GLY A 191 -62.10 -44.07 -20.68
C GLY A 191 -62.77 -42.69 -20.60
N ARG A 192 -62.41 -41.87 -19.60
CA ARG A 192 -62.91 -40.50 -19.49
C ARG A 192 -62.13 -39.60 -20.46
N PRO A 193 -62.79 -38.79 -21.31
CA PRO A 193 -62.09 -37.99 -22.32
C PRO A 193 -61.20 -36.96 -21.63
N THR A 194 -59.90 -37.13 -21.81
CA THR A 194 -58.91 -36.09 -21.50
C THR A 194 -58.98 -35.05 -22.64
N PRO A 195 -59.03 -33.74 -22.34
CA PRO A 195 -58.94 -32.74 -23.39
C PRO A 195 -57.57 -32.86 -24.06
N ALA A 196 -57.60 -33.27 -25.32
CA ALA A 196 -56.45 -33.39 -26.19
C ALA A 196 -55.70 -32.05 -26.24
N LYS A 197 -54.46 -32.03 -25.74
CA LYS A 197 -53.44 -31.10 -26.25
C LYS A 197 -52.70 -31.84 -27.35
N SER A 198 -52.90 -31.38 -28.57
CA SER A 198 -52.34 -31.89 -29.82
C SER A 198 -50.82 -31.98 -29.78
N PRO A 199 -50.21 -33.01 -30.39
CA PRO A 199 -48.79 -33.05 -30.67
C PRO A 199 -48.52 -32.30 -31.98
N THR A 200 -47.68 -31.26 -31.93
CA THR A 200 -47.17 -30.62 -33.15
C THR A 200 -45.85 -31.28 -33.54
N ILE A 201 -45.79 -31.62 -34.82
CA ILE A 201 -44.75 -32.32 -35.59
C ILE A 201 -43.41 -31.55 -35.54
N PRO A 202 -42.25 -32.23 -35.59
CA PRO A 202 -40.94 -31.59 -35.63
C PRO A 202 -40.58 -31.21 -37.08
N GLU A 203 -40.31 -29.93 -37.35
CA GLU A 203 -39.65 -29.54 -38.59
C GLU A 203 -38.72 -28.34 -38.42
N THR A 204 -37.55 -28.49 -39.02
CA THR A 204 -36.58 -27.47 -39.45
C THR A 204 -35.85 -26.64 -38.39
N ALA A 205 -34.60 -27.07 -38.18
CA ALA A 205 -33.39 -26.24 -38.17
C ALA A 205 -33.63 -24.72 -38.20
N ASN A 206 -33.68 -24.13 -37.01
CA ASN A 206 -33.21 -22.77 -36.81
C ASN A 206 -32.39 -22.77 -35.52
N LYS A 207 -31.10 -22.43 -35.63
CA LYS A 207 -30.24 -22.17 -34.47
C LYS A 207 -30.73 -20.88 -33.82
N SER A 208 -31.75 -20.99 -32.97
CA SER A 208 -32.11 -19.91 -32.05
C SER A 208 -31.05 -19.86 -30.93
N PRO A 209 -30.59 -18.66 -30.54
CA PRO A 209 -29.60 -18.51 -29.49
C PRO A 209 -30.17 -19.07 -28.18
N ALA A 210 -29.33 -19.78 -27.45
CA ALA A 210 -29.68 -20.38 -26.16
C ALA A 210 -30.37 -19.36 -25.24
N PRO A 211 -31.32 -19.81 -24.39
CA PRO A 211 -31.98 -18.93 -23.45
C PRO A 211 -30.93 -18.26 -22.57
N ILE A 212 -31.11 -16.96 -22.33
CA ILE A 212 -30.36 -16.15 -21.37
C ILE A 212 -30.71 -16.69 -19.97
N SER A 213 -30.21 -17.87 -19.64
CA SER A 213 -29.93 -18.20 -18.27
C SER A 213 -28.85 -17.22 -17.84
N THR A 214 -28.92 -16.74 -16.60
CA THR A 214 -27.88 -15.90 -16.00
C THR A 214 -26.56 -16.66 -16.03
N VAL A 215 -25.82 -16.54 -17.14
CA VAL A 215 -24.57 -17.25 -17.35
C VAL A 215 -23.58 -16.64 -16.37
N LYS A 216 -23.20 -17.41 -15.36
CA LYS A 216 -22.27 -16.97 -14.30
C LYS A 216 -20.82 -17.08 -14.72
N ASP A 217 -20.54 -17.82 -15.79
CA ASP A 217 -19.18 -18.14 -16.23
C ASP A 217 -18.97 -17.71 -17.69
N ALA A 218 -17.84 -17.06 -17.97
CA ALA A 218 -17.42 -16.64 -19.30
C ALA A 218 -16.31 -17.56 -19.80
N ARG A 219 -16.50 -18.16 -20.99
CA ARG A 219 -15.46 -18.93 -21.67
C ARG A 219 -14.66 -18.03 -22.62
N LEU A 220 -13.41 -17.75 -22.27
CA LEU A 220 -12.51 -16.90 -23.06
C LEU A 220 -11.55 -17.75 -23.89
N ARG A 221 -11.49 -17.47 -25.19
CA ARG A 221 -10.42 -17.94 -26.08
C ARG A 221 -9.44 -16.80 -26.30
N LEU A 222 -8.23 -16.97 -25.80
CA LEU A 222 -7.16 -15.99 -25.79
C LEU A 222 -6.17 -16.38 -26.88
N VAL A 223 -5.97 -15.51 -27.86
CA VAL A 223 -4.99 -15.68 -28.92
C VAL A 223 -3.76 -14.87 -28.53
N THR A 224 -2.65 -15.56 -28.24
CA THR A 224 -1.39 -14.98 -27.79
C THR A 224 -0.32 -15.22 -28.86
N ALA A 225 0.85 -14.59 -28.73
CA ALA A 225 1.98 -14.84 -29.65
C ALA A 225 2.46 -16.31 -29.62
N GLY A 226 2.30 -17.00 -28.49
CA GLY A 226 2.72 -18.39 -28.27
C GLY A 226 1.67 -19.46 -28.59
N GLY A 227 0.44 -19.08 -28.95
CA GLY A 227 -0.63 -20.02 -29.28
C GLY A 227 -2.02 -19.55 -28.88
N THR A 228 -2.98 -20.48 -28.85
CA THR A 228 -4.35 -20.17 -28.37
C THR A 228 -4.64 -20.87 -27.07
N LEU A 229 -5.03 -20.10 -26.06
CA LEU A 229 -5.43 -20.59 -24.76
C LEU A 229 -6.95 -20.50 -24.59
N THR A 230 -7.57 -21.50 -23.98
CA THR A 230 -9.00 -21.46 -23.63
C THR A 230 -9.16 -21.62 -22.13
N LYS A 231 -9.75 -20.63 -21.47
CA LYS A 231 -10.02 -20.64 -20.02
C LYS A 231 -11.47 -20.23 -19.76
N THR A 232 -11.98 -20.66 -18.61
CA THR A 232 -13.33 -20.31 -18.15
C THR A 232 -13.19 -19.56 -16.84
N PHE A 233 -13.78 -18.38 -16.76
CA PHE A 233 -13.70 -17.49 -15.60
C PHE A 233 -15.10 -17.08 -15.13
N PRO A 234 -15.30 -16.84 -13.84
CA PRO A 234 -16.54 -16.25 -13.33
C PRO A 234 -16.81 -14.85 -13.93
N ALA A 235 -18.08 -14.49 -14.06
CA ALA A 235 -18.54 -13.22 -14.64
C ALA A 235 -18.02 -11.97 -13.91
N GLU A 236 -17.72 -12.11 -12.62
CA GLU A 236 -17.26 -11.05 -11.72
C GLU A 236 -15.73 -10.89 -11.73
N THR A 237 -15.00 -11.76 -12.42
CA THR A 237 -13.55 -11.62 -12.56
C THR A 237 -13.21 -10.37 -13.37
N THR A 238 -12.15 -9.69 -12.93
CA THR A 238 -11.64 -8.50 -13.62
C THR A 238 -10.70 -8.88 -14.75
N LEU A 239 -10.59 -8.03 -15.77
CA LEU A 239 -9.63 -8.23 -16.85
C LEU A 239 -8.17 -8.24 -16.35
N PHE A 240 -7.89 -7.55 -15.25
CA PHE A 240 -6.61 -7.59 -14.55
C PHE A 240 -6.28 -9.00 -14.02
N GLU A 241 -7.21 -9.64 -13.30
CA GLU A 241 -7.02 -11.00 -12.77
C GLU A 241 -6.84 -12.03 -13.90
N VAL A 242 -7.61 -11.87 -14.97
CA VAL A 242 -7.46 -12.68 -16.18
C VAL A 242 -6.06 -12.49 -16.78
N GLY A 243 -5.58 -11.24 -16.85
CA GLY A 243 -4.22 -10.95 -17.30
C GLY A 243 -3.15 -11.64 -16.45
N GLN A 244 -3.22 -11.53 -15.13
CA GLN A 244 -2.26 -12.16 -14.23
C GLN A 244 -2.22 -13.69 -14.37
N GLN A 245 -3.37 -14.34 -14.57
CA GLN A 245 -3.42 -15.79 -14.75
C GLN A 245 -2.85 -16.26 -16.09
N ILE A 246 -2.89 -15.42 -17.11
CA ILE A 246 -2.37 -15.73 -18.44
C ILE A 246 -0.90 -15.34 -18.59
N GLU A 247 -0.43 -14.33 -17.85
CA GLU A 247 0.96 -13.87 -17.85
C GLU A 247 1.96 -15.02 -17.60
N LEU A 248 1.60 -15.97 -16.72
CA LEU A 248 2.39 -17.18 -16.47
C LEU A 248 2.48 -18.12 -17.69
N GLU A 249 1.44 -18.17 -18.52
CA GLU A 249 1.39 -19.04 -19.71
C GLU A 249 1.93 -18.36 -20.97
N VAL A 250 1.84 -17.03 -21.04
CA VAL A 250 2.36 -16.21 -22.16
C VAL A 250 3.84 -15.89 -21.96
N GLY A 251 4.33 -15.90 -20.72
CA GLY A 251 5.73 -15.65 -20.40
C GLY A 251 6.12 -14.17 -20.45
N GLY A 252 5.16 -13.26 -20.25
CA GLY A 252 5.39 -11.82 -20.25
C GLY A 252 4.15 -11.00 -19.88
N PRO A 253 4.34 -9.72 -19.50
CA PRO A 253 3.26 -8.85 -19.05
C PRO A 253 2.30 -8.53 -20.19
N ILE A 254 1.01 -8.59 -19.90
CA ILE A 254 -0.05 -8.32 -20.88
C ILE A 254 -0.33 -6.82 -20.91
N THR A 255 -0.21 -6.22 -22.08
CA THR A 255 -0.38 -4.77 -22.28
C THR A 255 -1.77 -4.40 -22.77
N SER A 256 -2.42 -5.30 -23.53
CA SER A 256 -3.73 -5.03 -24.12
C SER A 256 -4.56 -6.29 -24.41
N PHE A 257 -5.89 -6.14 -24.32
CA PHE A 257 -6.86 -7.13 -24.78
C PHE A 257 -7.70 -6.58 -25.92
N THR A 258 -7.70 -7.25 -27.08
CA THR A 258 -8.46 -6.81 -28.26
C THR A 258 -9.56 -7.80 -28.61
N THR A 259 -10.82 -7.38 -28.65
CA THR A 259 -11.94 -8.21 -29.13
C THR A 259 -11.99 -8.29 -30.65
N THR A 260 -12.51 -9.40 -31.20
CA THR A 260 -12.60 -9.57 -32.66
C THR A 260 -13.82 -8.88 -33.27
N TYR A 261 -14.98 -8.91 -32.60
CA TYR A 261 -16.22 -8.28 -33.09
C TYR A 261 -17.21 -8.00 -31.94
N PRO A 262 -17.69 -6.76 -31.75
CA PRO A 262 -17.13 -5.52 -32.30
C PRO A 262 -15.68 -5.33 -31.84
N LYS A 263 -14.81 -4.81 -32.71
CA LYS A 263 -13.40 -4.59 -32.35
C LYS A 263 -13.29 -3.50 -31.29
N LYS A 264 -12.82 -3.88 -30.11
CA LYS A 264 -12.53 -2.99 -28.97
C LYS A 264 -11.17 -3.38 -28.42
N THR A 265 -10.31 -2.39 -28.27
CA THR A 265 -9.00 -2.53 -27.63
C THR A 265 -9.14 -2.02 -26.21
N LEU A 266 -8.98 -2.91 -25.24
CA LEU A 266 -9.04 -2.64 -23.81
C LEU A 266 -7.60 -2.44 -23.32
N THR A 267 -7.28 -1.22 -22.90
CA THR A 267 -5.92 -0.78 -22.55
C THR A 267 -5.92 0.13 -21.32
N GLY A 268 -4.92 -0.03 -20.47
CA GLY A 268 -4.72 0.82 -19.30
C GLY A 268 -5.61 0.49 -18.11
N ASN A 269 -5.30 1.09 -16.95
CA ASN A 269 -5.81 0.67 -15.65
C ASN A 269 -7.34 0.69 -15.51
N ILE A 270 -8.01 1.56 -16.27
CA ILE A 270 -9.48 1.72 -16.24
C ILE A 270 -10.15 0.50 -16.89
N ASP A 271 -9.65 0.08 -18.05
CA ASP A 271 -10.21 -1.06 -18.77
C ASP A 271 -9.87 -2.38 -18.07
N PHE A 272 -8.66 -2.52 -17.51
CA PHE A 272 -8.28 -3.71 -16.72
C PHE A 272 -9.11 -3.87 -15.43
N GLY A 273 -9.69 -2.78 -14.90
CA GLY A 273 -10.58 -2.80 -13.74
C GLY A 273 -12.01 -3.28 -14.04
N MET A 274 -12.41 -3.36 -15.31
CA MET A 274 -13.74 -3.84 -15.68
C MET A 274 -13.88 -5.34 -15.47
N THR A 275 -15.06 -5.76 -15.02
CA THR A 275 -15.41 -7.17 -14.94
C THR A 275 -15.74 -7.74 -16.33
N LEU A 276 -15.62 -9.07 -16.50
CA LEU A 276 -16.00 -9.73 -17.76
C LEU A 276 -17.46 -9.46 -18.16
N LYS A 277 -18.34 -9.24 -17.18
CA LYS A 277 -19.73 -8.82 -17.38
C LYS A 277 -19.85 -7.41 -17.93
N GLU A 278 -19.11 -6.46 -17.38
CA GLU A 278 -19.12 -5.05 -17.82
C GLU A 278 -18.47 -4.87 -19.19
N ALA A 279 -17.42 -5.65 -19.48
CA ALA A 279 -16.77 -5.69 -20.78
C ALA A 279 -17.60 -6.39 -21.87
N GLY A 280 -18.73 -7.03 -21.51
CA GLY A 280 -19.62 -7.70 -22.45
C GLY A 280 -19.04 -8.99 -23.06
N LEU A 281 -18.20 -9.71 -22.32
CA LEU A 281 -17.46 -10.89 -22.79
C LEU A 281 -18.18 -12.22 -22.50
N LEU A 282 -19.40 -12.17 -21.94
CA LEU A 282 -20.24 -13.33 -21.68
C LEU A 282 -21.15 -13.67 -22.86
N PRO A 283 -21.50 -14.94 -23.07
CA PRO A 283 -21.04 -16.15 -22.36
C PRO A 283 -19.70 -16.70 -22.88
N SER A 284 -19.27 -16.23 -24.05
CA SER A 284 -17.99 -16.62 -24.66
C SER A 284 -17.43 -15.48 -25.50
N ALA A 285 -16.13 -15.24 -25.41
CA ALA A 285 -15.46 -14.22 -26.20
C ALA A 285 -14.10 -14.69 -26.71
N VAL A 286 -13.67 -14.10 -27.83
CA VAL A 286 -12.34 -14.28 -28.41
C VAL A 286 -11.57 -12.97 -28.24
N LEU A 287 -10.47 -13.03 -27.49
CA LEU A 287 -9.59 -11.92 -27.21
C LEU A 287 -8.21 -12.19 -27.79
N ILE A 288 -7.64 -11.19 -28.45
CA ILE A 288 -6.25 -11.17 -28.88
C ILE A 288 -5.47 -10.46 -27.78
N VAL A 289 -4.42 -11.11 -27.29
CA VAL A 289 -3.58 -10.65 -26.19
C VAL A 289 -2.25 -10.15 -26.78
N ALA A 290 -1.86 -8.93 -26.43
CA ALA A 290 -0.59 -8.32 -26.81
C ALA A 290 0.10 -7.66 -25.62
#